data_AF-A0A832UI35-F1
#
_entry.id   AF-A0A832UI35-F1
#
_cell.length_a   1.000
_cell.length_b   1.000
_cell.length_c   1.000
_cell.angle_alpha   90.00
_cell.angle_beta   90.00
_cell.angle_gamma   90.00
#
_symmetry.space_group_name_H-M   'P 1'
#
loop_
_entity.id
_entity.type
_entity.pdbx_description
1 polymer ?
#
loop_
_entity_poly.entity_id
_entity_poly.type
_entity_poly.pdbx_seq_one_letter_code
_entity_poly.pdbx_strand_id
1 'polypeptide(L)'
;MPGDTKENNETLNRRLEYLVPLFSFGGAFFGILIWIYDIAVDVHISIIGSLLASCVLAYLAWLRPKKDLVALTTPLYSIIFLGFPLDALSTVVLEVLYAVSLSLLLVRLKRRFGVSASVSNIPGDLAKPISRYMEKIPDVLKNVSQESGHAAALVVIRFARGDFHDAAGAAGLEIAQLNDARAPRIVQEAFAIVREQAERLDKSFPAPQRFTTFSGNSHPMLAKELSSSRDTNDLYNTTLENALVLLFACAWAASEQNRGNLLGQQGFVLQLLS
;
A
#
# COMPACT_ATOMS: atom_id res chain seq x y z
N MET A 1 27.35 0.61 -0.45
CA MET A 1 26.59 0.78 0.82
C MET A 1 25.26 1.46 0.52
N PRO A 2 24.16 0.71 0.31
CA PRO A 2 22.84 1.25 -0.02
C PRO A 2 21.73 0.96 1.03
N GLY A 3 22.09 0.48 2.22
CA GLY A 3 21.13 0.10 3.27
C GLY A 3 20.63 1.26 4.14
N ASP A 4 21.44 2.31 4.32
CA ASP A 4 21.21 3.36 5.33
C ASP A 4 20.16 4.42 4.89
N THR A 5 19.96 4.60 3.57
CA THR A 5 19.03 5.61 3.05
C THR A 5 17.57 5.19 3.10
N LYS A 6 17.25 3.88 3.08
CA LYS A 6 15.85 3.41 3.11
C LYS A 6 15.24 3.45 4.51
N GLU A 7 15.99 3.04 5.53
CA GLU A 7 15.54 3.03 6.92
C GLU A 7 15.33 4.46 7.46
N ASN A 8 16.22 5.39 7.08
CA ASN A 8 16.08 6.80 7.40
C ASN A 8 14.81 7.43 6.78
N ASN A 9 14.44 7.04 5.56
CA ASN A 9 13.24 7.59 4.91
C ASN A 9 11.93 7.10 5.55
N GLU A 10 11.86 5.84 6.00
CA GLU A 10 10.68 5.31 6.68
C GLU A 10 10.46 5.96 8.07
N THR A 11 11.54 6.16 8.82
CA THR A 11 11.48 6.85 10.12
C THR A 11 11.15 8.34 9.96
N LEU A 12 11.66 9.00 8.91
CA LEU A 12 11.28 10.37 8.56
C LEU A 12 9.80 10.47 8.26
N ASN A 13 9.28 9.61 7.39
CA ASN A 13 7.86 9.61 7.02
C ASN A 13 6.95 9.44 8.25
N ARG A 14 7.31 8.53 9.15
CA ARG A 14 6.57 8.33 10.40
C ARG A 14 6.63 9.54 11.32
N ARG A 15 7.77 10.24 11.39
CA ARG A 15 7.90 11.49 12.17
C ARG A 15 7.10 12.63 11.53
N LEU A 16 7.13 12.77 10.21
CA LEU A 16 6.34 13.78 9.48
C LEU A 16 4.83 13.57 9.67
N GLU A 17 4.37 12.32 9.76
CA GLU A 17 2.95 12.01 10.04
C GLU A 17 2.48 12.54 11.40
N TYR A 18 3.34 12.51 12.44
CA TYR A 18 3.03 13.10 13.74
C TYR A 18 3.19 14.63 13.76
N LEU A 19 4.05 15.18 12.90
CA LEU A 19 4.25 16.63 12.79
C LEU A 19 3.04 17.35 12.20
N VAL A 20 2.27 16.71 11.30
CA VAL A 20 1.06 17.34 10.70
C VAL A 20 0.03 17.77 11.76
N PRO A 21 -0.49 16.88 12.63
CA PRO A 21 -1.44 17.31 13.65
C PRO A 21 -0.76 18.19 14.71
N LEU A 22 0.52 17.97 15.02
CA LEU A 22 1.23 18.78 16.00
C LEU A 22 1.35 20.25 15.55
N PHE A 23 1.73 20.51 14.30
CA PHE A 23 1.82 21.87 13.77
C PHE A 23 0.44 22.49 13.53
N SER A 24 -0.52 21.69 13.06
CA SER A 24 -1.86 22.18 12.76
C SER A 24 -2.65 22.58 14.01
N PHE A 25 -2.61 21.76 15.07
CA PHE A 25 -3.23 22.11 16.34
C PHE A 25 -2.36 23.05 17.18
N GLY A 26 -1.04 23.00 17.01
CA GLY A 26 -0.11 23.92 17.66
C GLY A 26 -0.31 25.36 17.22
N GLY A 27 -0.52 25.61 15.92
CA GLY A 27 -0.92 26.91 15.38
C GLY A 27 -2.24 27.36 16.00
N ALA A 28 -3.32 26.60 15.79
CA ALA A 28 -4.65 26.95 16.29
C ALA A 28 -4.69 27.23 17.81
N PHE A 29 -3.95 26.45 18.60
CA PHE A 29 -3.84 26.67 20.05
C PHE A 29 -3.12 27.98 20.38
N PHE A 30 -2.04 28.30 19.66
CA PHE A 30 -1.35 29.59 19.80
C PHE A 30 -2.24 30.77 19.44
N GLY A 31 -3.02 30.67 18.35
CA GLY A 31 -3.98 31.70 17.95
C GLY A 31 -5.05 31.96 19.01
N ILE A 32 -5.59 30.90 19.63
CA ILE A 32 -6.53 30.99 20.75
C ILE A 32 -5.85 31.66 21.96
N LEU A 33 -4.60 31.31 22.26
CA LEU A 33 -3.87 31.89 23.40
C LEU A 33 -3.64 33.40 23.20
N ILE A 34 -3.19 33.82 22.01
CA ILE A 34 -2.95 35.23 21.67
C ILE A 34 -4.25 36.02 21.79
N TRP A 35 -5.37 35.46 21.34
CA TRP A 35 -6.69 36.09 21.44
C TRP A 35 -7.19 36.21 22.90
N ILE A 36 -7.04 35.17 23.73
CA ILE A 36 -7.49 35.19 25.13
C ILE A 36 -6.68 36.19 25.97
N TYR A 37 -5.37 36.29 25.74
CA TYR A 37 -4.48 37.14 26.53
C TYR A 37 -4.33 38.56 25.98
N ASP A 38 -5.06 38.91 24.91
CA ASP A 38 -5.02 40.23 24.24
C ASP A 38 -3.58 40.73 24.00
N ILE A 39 -2.71 39.80 23.62
CA ILE A 39 -1.30 40.08 23.38
C ILE A 39 -1.22 40.90 22.09
N ALA A 40 -0.47 42.01 22.10
CA ALA A 40 -0.28 42.94 20.96
C ALA A 40 0.55 42.35 19.79
N VAL A 41 0.41 41.04 19.56
CA VAL A 41 1.03 40.29 18.48
C VAL A 41 -0.07 39.94 17.50
N ASP A 42 0.21 40.15 16.22
CA ASP A 42 -0.77 39.92 15.18
C ASP A 42 -1.20 38.44 15.15
N VAL A 43 -2.50 38.18 15.31
CA VAL A 43 -3.11 36.83 15.32
C VAL A 43 -2.73 36.06 14.05
N HIS A 44 -2.44 36.78 12.96
CA HIS A 44 -1.97 36.22 11.69
C HIS A 44 -0.66 35.43 11.79
N ILE A 45 0.15 35.60 12.85
CA ILE A 45 1.35 34.78 13.09
C ILE A 45 0.98 33.31 13.35
N SER A 46 -0.21 33.06 13.89
CA SER A 46 -0.74 31.71 14.13
C SER A 46 -0.90 30.89 12.84
N ILE A 47 -1.24 31.56 11.74
CA ILE A 47 -1.49 30.99 10.41
C ILE A 47 -0.27 30.24 9.86
N ILE A 48 0.93 30.63 10.28
CA ILE A 48 2.18 29.97 9.84
C ILE A 48 2.17 28.50 10.27
N GLY A 49 1.58 28.14 11.40
CA GLY A 49 1.49 26.76 11.88
C GLY A 49 0.65 25.87 10.96
N SER A 50 -0.50 26.38 10.51
CA SER A 50 -1.39 25.66 9.60
C SER A 50 -0.85 25.61 8.16
N LEU A 51 -0.13 26.64 7.72
CA LEU A 51 0.60 26.65 6.44
C LEU A 51 1.74 25.62 6.42
N LEU A 52 2.51 25.51 7.51
CA LEU A 52 3.56 24.50 7.62
C LEU A 52 2.96 23.08 7.63
N ALA A 53 1.86 22.88 8.36
CA ALA A 53 1.15 21.60 8.39
C ALA A 53 0.61 21.18 7.01
N SER A 54 0.07 22.13 6.23
CA SER A 54 -0.43 21.85 4.87
C SER A 54 0.71 21.50 3.90
N CYS A 55 1.86 22.19 4.00
CA CYS A 55 3.07 21.87 3.24
C CYS A 55 3.62 20.46 3.56
N VAL A 56 3.68 20.09 4.85
CA VAL A 56 4.11 18.73 5.27
C VAL A 56 3.14 17.67 4.76
N LEU A 57 1.83 17.92 4.82
CA LEU A 57 0.82 17.00 4.29
C LEU A 57 0.93 16.83 2.77
N ALA A 58 1.17 17.91 2.02
CA ALA A 58 1.38 17.86 0.58
C ALA A 58 2.67 17.12 0.20
N TYR A 59 3.74 17.30 0.97
CA TYR A 59 4.99 16.55 0.81
C TYR A 59 4.79 15.05 1.04
N LEU A 60 4.05 14.68 2.09
CA LEU A 60 3.67 13.28 2.35
C LEU A 60 2.79 12.70 1.22
N ALA A 61 1.87 13.50 0.66
CA ALA A 61 1.05 13.09 -0.46
C ALA A 61 1.85 12.89 -1.76
N TRP A 62 2.93 13.68 -1.96
CA TRP A 62 3.81 13.58 -3.12
C TRP A 62 4.68 12.31 -3.13
N LEU A 63 5.12 11.87 -1.95
CA LEU A 63 5.94 10.65 -1.78
C LEU A 63 5.14 9.34 -1.98
N ARG A 64 3.81 9.39 -2.00
CA ARG A 64 2.95 8.20 -2.11
C ARG A 64 2.67 7.88 -3.60
N PRO A 65 2.65 6.59 -4.01
CA PRO A 65 2.52 6.19 -5.41
C PRO A 65 1.19 6.58 -6.07
N LYS A 66 0.11 6.73 -5.27
CA LYS A 66 -1.17 7.28 -5.72
C LYS A 66 -1.35 8.69 -5.16
N LYS A 67 -1.16 9.68 -6.02
CA LYS A 67 -1.24 11.12 -5.68
C LYS A 67 -2.68 11.48 -5.28
N ASP A 68 -2.90 11.81 -4.02
CA ASP A 68 -4.16 12.44 -3.61
C ASP A 68 -4.11 13.92 -4.01
N LEU A 69 -4.76 14.24 -5.14
CA LEU A 69 -4.73 15.58 -5.72
C LEU A 69 -5.23 16.65 -4.73
N VAL A 70 -6.16 16.29 -3.84
CA VAL A 70 -6.74 17.21 -2.84
C VAL A 70 -5.72 17.53 -1.74
N ALA A 71 -4.97 16.53 -1.28
CA ALA A 71 -3.88 16.75 -0.31
C ALA A 71 -2.68 17.48 -0.93
N LEU A 72 -2.51 17.40 -2.24
CA LEU A 72 -1.47 18.12 -2.96
C LEU A 72 -1.78 19.62 -3.08
N THR A 73 -3.06 19.98 -3.21
CA THR A 73 -3.51 21.37 -3.35
C THR A 73 -3.80 22.06 -2.01
N THR A 74 -3.71 21.34 -0.88
CA THR A 74 -3.92 21.92 0.47
C THR A 74 -3.09 23.16 0.78
N PRO A 75 -1.78 23.25 0.44
CA PRO A 75 -0.98 24.46 0.66
C PRO A 75 -1.54 25.69 -0.06
N LEU A 76 -2.08 25.48 -1.27
CA LEU A 76 -2.75 26.54 -2.03
C LEU A 76 -4.02 27.01 -1.30
N TYR A 77 -4.81 26.08 -0.77
CA TYR A 77 -5.99 26.42 0.02
C TYR A 77 -5.66 27.16 1.33
N SER A 78 -4.56 26.84 2.02
CA SER A 78 -4.16 27.61 3.21
C SER A 78 -3.87 29.06 2.88
N ILE A 79 -3.20 29.32 1.75
CA ILE A 79 -2.88 30.70 1.32
C ILE A 79 -4.16 31.44 0.94
N ILE A 80 -5.08 30.79 0.23
CA ILE A 80 -6.33 31.41 -0.22
C ILE A 80 -7.29 31.67 0.94
N PHE A 81 -7.41 30.77 1.91
CA PHE A 81 -8.37 30.95 2.99
C PHE A 81 -7.83 31.79 4.14
N LEU A 82 -6.55 31.60 4.50
CA LEU A 82 -5.96 32.26 5.67
C LEU A 82 -5.15 33.50 5.29
N GLY A 83 -4.82 33.71 4.01
CA GLY A 83 -4.10 34.90 3.56
C GLY A 83 -4.96 36.16 3.44
N PHE A 84 -6.30 36.04 3.53
CA PHE A 84 -7.17 37.21 3.54
C PHE A 84 -7.29 37.81 4.94
N PRO A 85 -7.16 39.14 5.08
CA PRO A 85 -7.34 39.79 6.37
C PRO A 85 -8.81 39.69 6.78
N LEU A 86 -9.07 38.91 7.82
CA LEU A 86 -10.38 38.72 8.44
C LEU A 86 -10.34 39.20 9.89
N ASP A 87 -11.51 39.49 10.45
CA ASP A 87 -11.63 39.82 11.88
C ASP A 87 -11.05 38.69 12.74
N ALA A 88 -10.46 39.04 13.89
CA ALA A 88 -9.73 38.11 14.75
C ALA A 88 -10.53 36.84 15.11
N LEU A 89 -11.82 36.98 15.41
CA LEU A 89 -12.70 35.84 15.71
C LEU A 89 -12.87 34.93 14.49
N SER A 90 -13.09 35.52 13.31
CA SER A 90 -13.24 34.79 12.05
C SER A 90 -11.95 34.05 11.67
N THR A 91 -10.79 34.68 11.90
CA THR A 91 -9.47 34.07 11.66
C THR A 91 -9.24 32.85 12.55
N VAL A 92 -9.52 32.96 13.86
CA VAL A 92 -9.37 31.83 14.81
C VAL A 92 -10.33 30.68 14.47
N VAL A 93 -11.59 30.98 14.14
CA VAL A 93 -12.57 29.95 13.75
C VAL A 93 -12.14 29.24 12.48
N LEU A 94 -11.68 29.99 11.46
CA LEU A 94 -11.23 29.44 10.19
C LEU A 94 -9.98 28.57 10.36
N GLU A 95 -9.05 28.97 11.23
CA GLU A 95 -7.85 28.22 11.56
C GLU A 95 -8.17 26.87 12.23
N VAL A 96 -9.09 26.86 13.20
CA VAL A 96 -9.57 25.62 13.85
C VAL A 96 -10.25 24.71 12.84
N LEU A 97 -11.14 25.24 12.00
CA LEU A 97 -11.84 24.47 10.97
C LEU A 97 -10.86 23.86 9.96
N TYR A 98 -9.85 24.64 9.57
CA TYR A 98 -8.80 24.22 8.66
C TYR A 98 -7.92 23.13 9.27
N ALA A 99 -7.60 23.22 10.57
CA ALA A 99 -6.88 22.19 11.29
C ALA A 99 -7.64 20.86 11.38
N VAL A 100 -8.96 20.93 11.59
CA VAL A 100 -9.84 19.76 11.53
C VAL A 100 -9.86 19.15 10.13
N SER A 101 -9.90 19.99 9.09
CA SER A 101 -9.84 19.55 7.69
C SER A 101 -8.53 18.81 7.36
N LEU A 102 -7.38 19.35 7.78
CA LEU A 102 -6.07 18.70 7.62
C LEU A 102 -6.01 17.35 8.34
N SER A 103 -6.60 17.27 9.54
CA SER A 103 -6.68 16.02 10.31
C SER A 103 -7.56 14.97 9.62
N LEU A 104 -8.71 15.39 9.07
CA LEU A 104 -9.58 14.51 8.29
C LEU A 104 -8.91 14.04 6.99
N LEU A 105 -8.18 14.92 6.31
CA LEU A 105 -7.38 14.57 5.12
C LEU A 105 -6.28 13.57 5.46
N LEU A 106 -5.57 13.76 6.58
CA LEU A 106 -4.58 12.81 7.08
C LEU A 106 -5.21 11.46 7.43
N VAL A 107 -6.37 11.45 8.10
CA VAL A 107 -7.12 10.22 8.39
C VAL A 107 -7.60 9.56 7.10
N ARG A 108 -8.06 10.32 6.11
CA ARG A 108 -8.48 9.80 4.81
C ARG A 108 -7.31 9.23 4.03
N LEU A 109 -6.16 9.89 4.04
CA LEU A 109 -4.90 9.38 3.51
C LEU A 109 -4.56 8.06 4.20
N LYS A 110 -4.61 8.01 5.54
CA LYS A 110 -4.37 6.80 6.32
C LYS A 110 -5.43 5.71 6.10
N ARG A 111 -6.69 6.03 5.87
CA ARG A 111 -7.76 5.04 5.69
C ARG A 111 -7.80 4.51 4.26
N ARG A 112 -7.58 5.36 3.26
CA ARG A 112 -7.56 4.96 1.85
C ARG A 112 -6.30 4.19 1.49
N PHE A 113 -5.19 4.48 2.16
CA PHE A 113 -3.88 3.86 1.87
C PHE A 113 -3.33 2.99 3.01
N GLY A 114 -3.95 3.00 4.19
CA GLY A 114 -3.58 2.18 5.35
C GLY A 114 -4.52 1.00 5.61
N VAL A 115 -5.36 0.61 4.64
CA VAL A 115 -5.92 -0.76 4.62
C VAL A 115 -4.83 -1.82 4.46
N SER A 116 -3.58 -1.43 4.17
CA SER A 116 -2.42 -2.31 4.29
C SER A 116 -1.76 -2.33 5.69
N ALA A 117 -2.28 -1.62 6.70
CA ALA A 117 -1.55 -1.41 7.97
C ALA A 117 -2.33 -1.65 9.27
N SER A 118 -3.48 -2.34 9.26
CA SER A 118 -4.09 -2.79 10.54
C SER A 118 -4.67 -4.21 10.49
N VAL A 119 -3.84 -5.19 10.13
CA VAL A 119 -4.06 -6.55 10.58
C VAL A 119 -2.81 -7.02 11.34
N SER A 120 -3.01 -7.22 12.63
CA SER A 120 -2.14 -7.83 13.66
C SER A 120 -1.23 -6.89 14.47
N ASN A 121 -1.72 -6.53 15.66
CA ASN A 121 -0.89 -6.32 16.84
C ASN A 121 -0.47 -7.69 17.41
N ILE A 122 0.19 -8.53 16.61
CA ILE A 122 0.91 -9.72 17.10
C ILE A 122 2.20 -9.82 16.27
N PRO A 123 3.39 -9.70 16.88
CA PRO A 123 4.62 -9.93 16.16
C PRO A 123 4.68 -11.40 15.75
N GLY A 124 4.42 -11.68 14.48
CA GLY A 124 4.71 -12.97 13.85
C GLY A 124 3.53 -13.89 13.50
N ASP A 125 2.27 -13.51 13.73
CA ASP A 125 1.14 -14.42 13.43
C ASP A 125 0.46 -14.10 12.10
N LEU A 126 0.42 -15.11 11.22
CA LEU A 126 -0.19 -15.01 9.90
C LEU A 126 -1.72 -15.01 10.03
N ALA A 127 -2.43 -14.23 9.22
CA ALA A 127 -3.88 -14.18 9.32
C ALA A 127 -4.49 -15.55 9.05
N LYS A 128 -5.46 -15.93 9.90
CA LYS A 128 -6.15 -17.23 9.89
C LYS A 128 -6.62 -17.71 8.50
N PRO A 129 -7.13 -16.84 7.59
CA PRO A 129 -7.51 -17.30 6.25
C PRO A 129 -6.32 -17.78 5.41
N ILE A 130 -5.16 -17.11 5.52
CA ILE A 130 -3.96 -17.47 4.79
C ILE A 130 -3.32 -18.72 5.39
N SER A 131 -3.28 -18.83 6.73
CA SER A 131 -2.76 -20.04 7.39
C SER A 131 -3.57 -21.27 7.01
N ARG A 132 -4.91 -21.17 6.99
CA ARG A 132 -5.80 -22.25 6.53
C ARG A 132 -5.53 -22.65 5.08
N TYR A 133 -5.21 -21.69 4.21
CA TYR A 133 -4.83 -22.00 2.84
C TYR A 133 -3.48 -22.72 2.78
N MET A 134 -2.48 -22.28 3.56
CA MET A 134 -1.18 -22.94 3.63
C MET A 134 -1.28 -24.40 4.12
N GLU A 135 -2.16 -24.67 5.08
CA GLU A 135 -2.47 -26.03 5.55
C GLU A 135 -3.06 -26.93 4.45
N LYS A 136 -3.68 -26.34 3.41
CA LYS A 136 -4.26 -27.06 2.26
C LYS A 136 -3.20 -27.51 1.25
N ILE A 137 -2.04 -26.85 1.19
CA ILE A 137 -1.01 -27.09 0.16
C ILE A 137 0.40 -27.39 0.73
N PRO A 138 0.54 -28.25 1.76
CA PRO A 138 1.82 -28.45 2.43
C PRO A 138 2.89 -29.05 1.51
N ASP A 139 2.49 -29.93 0.58
CA ASP A 139 3.41 -30.60 -0.34
C ASP A 139 3.94 -29.66 -1.42
N VAL A 140 3.17 -28.65 -1.82
CA VAL A 140 3.63 -27.61 -2.73
C VAL A 140 4.68 -26.76 -2.00
N LEU A 141 4.38 -26.32 -0.78
CA LEU A 141 5.24 -25.43 -0.01
C LEU A 141 6.60 -26.05 0.34
N LYS A 142 6.63 -27.35 0.67
CA LYS A 142 7.88 -28.08 0.98
C LYS A 142 8.85 -28.17 -0.19
N ASN A 143 8.32 -28.16 -1.41
CA ASN A 143 9.10 -28.32 -2.63
C ASN A 143 9.54 -26.97 -3.24
N VAL A 144 9.24 -25.84 -2.58
CA VAL A 144 9.68 -24.51 -3.02
C VAL A 144 11.07 -24.22 -2.48
N SER A 145 12.00 -23.89 -3.38
CA SER A 145 13.35 -23.47 -3.01
C SER A 145 13.34 -22.08 -2.35
N GLN A 146 14.36 -21.79 -1.55
CA GLN A 146 14.52 -20.45 -0.94
C GLN A 146 14.63 -19.33 -2.00
N GLU A 147 15.26 -19.62 -3.14
CA GLU A 147 15.42 -18.69 -4.26
C GLU A 147 14.04 -18.35 -4.87
N SER A 148 13.23 -19.36 -5.18
CA SER A 148 11.88 -19.17 -5.71
C SER A 148 10.96 -18.52 -4.69
N GLY A 149 11.13 -18.80 -3.39
CA GLY A 149 10.45 -18.11 -2.31
C GLY A 149 10.79 -16.62 -2.24
N HIS A 150 12.07 -16.27 -2.43
CA HIS A 150 12.52 -14.88 -2.47
C HIS A 150 11.95 -14.15 -3.69
N ALA A 151 11.99 -14.77 -4.87
CA ALA A 151 11.40 -14.23 -6.09
C ALA A 151 9.89 -14.03 -5.95
N ALA A 152 9.18 -15.00 -5.37
CA ALA A 152 7.75 -14.91 -5.09
C ALA A 152 7.44 -13.72 -4.17
N ALA A 153 8.26 -13.52 -3.12
CA ALA A 153 8.11 -12.37 -2.23
C ALA A 153 8.25 -11.05 -2.97
N LEU A 154 9.28 -10.93 -3.81
CA LEU A 154 9.56 -9.73 -4.58
C LEU A 154 8.43 -9.39 -5.55
N VAL A 155 7.91 -10.40 -6.25
CA VAL A 155 6.78 -10.26 -7.19
C VAL A 155 5.54 -9.76 -6.44
N VAL A 156 5.16 -10.40 -5.33
CA VAL A 156 3.96 -10.00 -4.57
C VAL A 156 4.10 -8.60 -3.99
N ILE A 157 5.27 -8.25 -3.44
CA ILE A 157 5.51 -6.92 -2.86
C ILE A 157 5.43 -5.84 -3.94
N ARG A 158 6.05 -6.04 -5.10
CA ARG A 158 6.02 -5.09 -6.22
C ARG A 158 4.61 -4.95 -6.79
N PHE A 159 3.92 -6.08 -6.96
CA PHE A 159 2.54 -6.10 -7.44
C PHE A 159 1.60 -5.33 -6.50
N ALA A 160 1.70 -5.57 -5.19
CA ALA A 160 0.88 -4.89 -4.18
C ALA A 160 1.13 -3.38 -4.12
N ARG A 161 2.34 -2.93 -4.49
CA ARG A 161 2.70 -1.50 -4.60
C ARG A 161 2.20 -0.84 -5.89
N GLY A 162 1.78 -1.63 -6.87
CA GLY A 162 1.39 -1.15 -8.20
C GLY A 162 2.56 -1.01 -9.18
N ASP A 163 3.75 -1.51 -8.84
CA ASP A 163 4.93 -1.49 -9.69
C ASP A 163 4.86 -2.67 -10.70
N PHE A 164 3.89 -2.63 -11.61
CA PHE A 164 3.54 -3.77 -12.48
C PHE A 164 4.66 -4.14 -13.46
N HIS A 165 5.37 -3.16 -14.02
CA HIS A 165 6.55 -3.38 -14.87
C HIS A 165 7.62 -4.23 -14.14
N ASP A 166 7.96 -3.83 -12.91
CA ASP A 166 8.99 -4.49 -12.11
C ASP A 166 8.52 -5.85 -11.59
N ALA A 167 7.22 -6.02 -11.33
CA ALA A 167 6.62 -7.29 -10.96
C ALA A 167 6.67 -8.29 -12.12
N ALA A 168 6.32 -7.85 -13.34
CA ALA A 168 6.44 -8.64 -14.55
C ALA A 168 7.89 -9.05 -14.84
N GLY A 169 8.83 -8.11 -14.72
CA GLY A 169 10.25 -8.38 -14.90
C GLY A 169 10.77 -9.43 -13.90
N ALA A 170 10.42 -9.30 -12.62
CA ALA A 170 10.82 -10.27 -11.59
C ALA A 170 10.22 -11.67 -11.84
N ALA A 171 8.94 -11.75 -12.20
CA ALA A 171 8.31 -13.02 -12.54
C ALA A 171 8.92 -13.66 -13.80
N GLY A 172 9.26 -12.85 -14.81
CA GLY A 172 9.92 -13.31 -16.04
C GLY A 172 11.33 -13.86 -15.80
N LEU A 173 12.11 -13.20 -14.93
CA LEU A 173 13.44 -13.69 -14.54
C LEU A 173 13.35 -15.04 -13.84
N GLU A 174 12.41 -15.21 -12.94
CA GLU A 174 12.20 -16.49 -12.24
C GLU A 174 11.77 -17.59 -13.20
N ILE A 175 10.84 -17.32 -14.12
CA ILE A 175 10.43 -18.28 -15.16
C ILE A 175 11.63 -18.73 -16.02
N ALA A 176 12.53 -17.81 -16.36
CA ALA A 176 13.72 -18.14 -17.15
C ALA A 176 14.76 -18.96 -16.36
N GLN A 177 14.78 -18.84 -15.03
CA GLN A 177 15.68 -19.59 -14.15
C GLN A 177 15.10 -20.95 -13.74
N LEU A 178 13.78 -21.08 -13.75
CA LEU A 178 13.03 -22.31 -13.54
C LEU A 178 13.08 -23.22 -14.78
N ASN A 179 14.28 -23.61 -15.20
CA ASN A 179 14.45 -24.70 -16.16
C ASN A 179 14.07 -26.05 -15.48
N ASP A 180 12.81 -26.42 -15.66
CA ASP A 180 12.16 -27.73 -15.60
C ASP A 180 12.19 -28.62 -14.33
N ALA A 181 13.07 -28.42 -13.33
CA ALA A 181 13.23 -29.45 -12.27
C ALA A 181 13.08 -29.00 -10.80
N ARG A 182 12.98 -27.70 -10.49
CA ARG A 182 13.16 -27.22 -9.10
C ARG A 182 11.93 -26.67 -8.38
N ALA A 183 10.91 -26.19 -9.10
CA ALA A 183 9.69 -25.67 -8.48
C ALA A 183 8.46 -26.46 -8.94
N PRO A 184 7.47 -26.67 -8.05
CA PRO A 184 6.20 -27.28 -8.40
C PRO A 184 5.57 -26.57 -9.60
N ARG A 185 5.00 -27.34 -10.53
CA ARG A 185 4.38 -26.82 -11.76
C ARG A 185 3.35 -25.71 -11.50
N ILE A 186 2.59 -25.82 -10.41
CA ILE A 186 1.62 -24.81 -10.01
C ILE A 186 2.25 -23.44 -9.67
N VAL A 187 3.48 -23.43 -9.15
CA VAL A 187 4.23 -22.20 -8.84
C VAL A 187 4.73 -21.55 -10.13
N GLN A 188 5.18 -22.36 -11.09
CA GLN A 188 5.55 -21.87 -12.43
C GLN A 188 4.35 -21.25 -13.15
N GLU A 189 3.19 -21.91 -13.08
CA GLU A 189 1.92 -21.38 -13.60
C GLU A 189 1.56 -20.05 -12.94
N ALA A 190 1.72 -19.93 -11.62
CA ALA A 190 1.45 -18.69 -10.89
C ALA A 190 2.39 -17.54 -11.32
N PHE A 191 3.69 -17.79 -11.48
CA PHE A 191 4.60 -16.77 -12.00
C PHE A 191 4.23 -16.35 -13.43
N ALA A 192 3.86 -17.31 -14.30
CA ALA A 192 3.47 -17.02 -15.68
C ALA A 192 2.20 -16.16 -15.75
N ILE A 193 1.19 -16.48 -14.94
CA ILE A 193 -0.05 -15.71 -14.81
C ILE A 193 0.27 -14.28 -14.36
N VAL A 194 1.03 -14.13 -13.26
CA VAL A 194 1.34 -12.79 -12.73
C VAL A 194 2.14 -11.98 -13.72
N ARG A 195 3.10 -12.58 -14.44
CA ARG A 195 3.86 -11.89 -15.49
C ARG A 195 2.94 -11.35 -16.58
N GLU A 196 2.14 -12.22 -17.21
CA GLU A 196 1.27 -11.81 -18.33
C GLU A 196 0.30 -10.71 -17.90
N GLN A 197 -0.32 -10.88 -16.74
CA GLN A 197 -1.32 -9.94 -16.26
C GLN A 197 -0.70 -8.62 -15.79
N ALA A 198 0.48 -8.65 -15.15
CA ALA A 198 1.19 -7.44 -14.76
C ALA A 198 1.64 -6.62 -15.99
N GLU A 199 2.16 -7.25 -17.05
CA GLU A 199 2.53 -6.54 -18.29
C GLU A 199 1.32 -5.86 -18.94
N ARG A 200 0.13 -6.48 -18.85
CA ARG A 200 -1.11 -5.90 -19.37
C ARG A 200 -1.59 -4.72 -18.53
N LEU A 201 -1.53 -4.85 -17.20
CA LEU A 201 -1.88 -3.78 -16.27
C LEU A 201 -0.96 -2.57 -16.43
N ASP A 202 0.35 -2.80 -16.64
CA ASP A 202 1.34 -1.76 -16.92
C ASP A 202 0.96 -0.95 -18.18
N LYS A 203 0.51 -1.65 -19.23
CA LYS A 203 0.05 -1.03 -20.49
C LYS A 203 -1.41 -0.58 -20.48
N SER A 204 -2.12 -0.74 -19.35
CA SER A 204 -3.55 -0.45 -19.21
C SER A 204 -4.44 -1.14 -20.27
N PHE A 205 -4.07 -2.35 -20.70
CA PHE A 205 -4.83 -3.09 -21.69
C PHE A 205 -6.03 -3.83 -21.08
N PRO A 206 -7.16 -3.96 -21.81
CA PRO A 206 -8.29 -4.76 -21.37
C PRO A 206 -7.94 -6.25 -21.29
N ALA A 207 -8.75 -6.99 -20.53
CA ALA A 207 -8.62 -8.44 -20.40
C ALA A 207 -8.70 -9.12 -21.79
N PRO A 208 -7.78 -10.03 -22.12
CA PRO A 208 -7.81 -10.71 -23.40
C PRO A 208 -8.86 -11.83 -23.43
N GLN A 209 -9.27 -12.22 -24.63
CA GLN A 209 -10.12 -13.40 -24.83
C GLN A 209 -9.42 -14.72 -24.48
N ARG A 210 -8.08 -14.74 -24.48
CA ARG A 210 -7.24 -15.87 -24.07
C ARG A 210 -6.13 -15.37 -23.18
N PHE A 211 -5.96 -15.99 -22.03
CA PHE A 211 -4.93 -15.69 -21.03
C PHE A 211 -4.39 -16.99 -20.45
N THR A 212 -3.21 -16.91 -19.84
CA THR A 212 -2.64 -18.04 -19.10
C THR A 212 -3.51 -18.35 -17.89
N THR A 213 -3.85 -19.63 -17.71
CA THR A 213 -4.61 -20.13 -16.56
C THR A 213 -3.89 -21.29 -15.88
N PHE A 214 -4.30 -21.63 -14.67
CA PHE A 214 -3.86 -22.84 -14.00
C PHE A 214 -4.29 -24.08 -14.80
N SER A 215 -3.47 -25.13 -14.77
CA SER A 215 -3.83 -26.41 -15.38
C SER A 215 -4.87 -27.15 -14.54
N GLY A 216 -5.65 -28.03 -15.18
CA GLY A 216 -6.71 -28.84 -14.55
C GLY A 216 -6.30 -29.53 -13.24
N ASN A 217 -5.05 -29.99 -13.18
CA ASN A 217 -4.49 -30.69 -12.02
C ASN A 217 -4.19 -29.76 -10.82
N SER A 218 -4.05 -28.45 -11.07
CA SER A 218 -3.76 -27.43 -10.07
C SER A 218 -5.03 -26.88 -9.40
N HIS A 219 -6.22 -27.07 -9.99
CA HIS A 219 -7.51 -26.60 -9.46
C HIS A 219 -7.80 -26.95 -7.99
N PRO A 220 -7.57 -28.19 -7.50
CA PRO A 220 -7.87 -28.51 -6.10
C PRO A 220 -6.98 -27.72 -5.11
N MET A 221 -5.84 -27.22 -5.57
CA MET A 221 -4.85 -26.50 -4.77
C MET A 221 -5.06 -24.97 -4.76
N LEU A 222 -6.07 -24.47 -5.50
CA LEU A 222 -6.38 -23.03 -5.54
C LEU A 222 -7.12 -22.59 -4.27
N ALA A 223 -7.00 -21.30 -3.96
CA ALA A 223 -7.64 -20.68 -2.80
C ALA A 223 -9.12 -20.40 -3.06
N LYS A 224 -9.43 -19.87 -4.25
CA LYS A 224 -10.79 -19.65 -4.76
C LYS A 224 -11.07 -20.64 -5.88
N GLU A 225 -12.28 -21.21 -5.88
CA GLU A 225 -12.74 -22.01 -7.01
C GLU A 225 -12.85 -21.14 -8.25
N LEU A 226 -12.26 -21.59 -9.36
CA LEU A 226 -12.43 -20.93 -10.64
C LEU A 226 -13.89 -21.12 -11.06
N SER A 227 -14.67 -20.04 -10.99
CA SER A 227 -16.09 -20.06 -11.34
C SER A 227 -16.27 -20.57 -12.76
N SER A 228 -17.19 -21.52 -12.97
CA SER A 228 -17.67 -21.91 -14.31
C SER A 228 -18.56 -20.85 -14.98
N SER A 229 -18.46 -19.60 -14.50
CA SER A 229 -19.22 -18.45 -14.99
C SER A 229 -18.85 -18.16 -16.45
N ARG A 230 -19.82 -17.67 -17.22
CA ARG A 230 -19.61 -17.21 -18.61
C ARG A 230 -18.81 -15.91 -18.69
N ASP A 231 -18.57 -15.24 -17.57
CA ASP A 231 -17.83 -13.98 -17.54
C ASP A 231 -16.31 -14.21 -17.55
N THR A 232 -15.70 -13.94 -18.71
CA THR A 232 -14.26 -14.04 -18.94
C THR A 232 -13.46 -13.09 -18.05
N ASN A 233 -14.03 -11.93 -17.65
CA ASN A 233 -13.32 -10.97 -16.80
C ASN A 233 -13.22 -11.46 -15.35
N ASP A 234 -14.28 -12.05 -14.82
CA ASP A 234 -14.27 -12.63 -13.48
C ASP A 234 -13.29 -13.79 -13.39
N LEU A 235 -13.24 -14.64 -14.42
CA LEU A 235 -12.26 -15.72 -14.52
C LEU A 235 -10.82 -15.18 -14.57
N TYR A 236 -10.59 -14.12 -15.35
CA TYR A 236 -9.29 -13.45 -15.47
C TYR A 236 -8.78 -12.91 -14.13
N ASN A 237 -9.65 -12.21 -13.40
CA ASN A 237 -9.34 -11.64 -12.09
C ASN A 237 -9.12 -12.74 -11.03
N THR A 238 -10.01 -13.73 -10.96
CA THR A 238 -9.91 -14.85 -10.01
C THR A 238 -8.63 -15.66 -10.22
N THR A 239 -8.19 -15.80 -11.48
CA THR A 239 -6.94 -16.49 -11.82
C THR A 239 -5.72 -15.75 -11.27
N LEU A 240 -5.71 -14.42 -11.37
CA LEU A 240 -4.65 -13.58 -10.80
C LEU A 240 -4.64 -13.60 -9.28
N GLU A 241 -5.80 -13.48 -8.65
CA GLU A 241 -5.96 -13.52 -7.21
C GLU A 241 -5.38 -14.82 -6.65
N ASN A 242 -5.75 -15.97 -7.25
CA ASN A 242 -5.21 -17.27 -6.89
C ASN A 242 -3.68 -17.35 -7.06
N ALA A 243 -3.14 -16.80 -8.15
CA ALA A 243 -1.70 -16.78 -8.38
C ALA A 243 -0.94 -15.95 -7.34
N LEU A 244 -1.46 -14.77 -6.99
CA LEU A 244 -0.84 -13.90 -5.98
C LEU A 244 -0.91 -14.49 -4.58
N VAL A 245 -2.04 -15.12 -4.22
CA VAL A 245 -2.21 -15.81 -2.93
C VAL A 245 -1.24 -17.00 -2.84
N LEU A 246 -1.10 -17.79 -3.91
CA LEU A 246 -0.16 -18.92 -3.93
C LEU A 246 1.30 -18.46 -3.83
N LEU A 247 1.70 -17.43 -4.57
CA LEU A 247 3.05 -16.88 -4.49
C LEU A 247 3.34 -16.31 -3.10
N PHE A 248 2.35 -15.66 -2.46
CA PHE A 248 2.50 -15.19 -1.08
C PHE A 248 2.73 -16.35 -0.11
N ALA A 249 1.96 -17.44 -0.23
CA ALA A 249 2.12 -18.63 0.59
C ALA A 249 3.52 -19.26 0.40
N CYS A 250 3.98 -19.37 -0.85
CA CYS A 250 5.32 -19.86 -1.18
C CYS A 250 6.42 -18.97 -0.60
N ALA A 251 6.26 -17.65 -0.72
CA ALA A 251 7.19 -16.67 -0.18
C ALA A 251 7.28 -16.74 1.35
N TRP A 252 6.16 -16.92 2.04
CA TRP A 252 6.11 -17.06 3.49
C TRP A 252 6.81 -18.33 3.98
N ALA A 253 6.58 -19.44 3.28
CA ALA A 253 7.16 -20.74 3.62
C ALA A 253 8.67 -20.79 3.39
N ALA A 254 9.15 -20.31 2.23
CA ALA A 254 10.52 -20.53 1.79
C ALA A 254 11.48 -19.34 2.04
N SER A 255 10.98 -18.11 2.31
CA SER A 255 11.83 -16.91 2.42
C SER A 255 11.69 -16.20 3.77
N GLU A 256 12.44 -16.66 4.78
CA GLU A 256 12.44 -16.06 6.13
C GLU A 256 12.85 -14.58 6.14
N GLN A 257 13.84 -14.22 5.32
CA GLN A 257 14.38 -12.86 5.21
C GLN A 257 13.33 -11.82 4.78
N ASN A 258 12.31 -12.23 4.03
CA ASN A 258 11.29 -11.33 3.51
C ASN A 258 10.01 -11.30 4.36
N ARG A 259 9.90 -12.10 5.43
CA ARG A 259 8.67 -12.21 6.24
C ARG A 259 8.23 -10.86 6.80
N GLY A 260 9.16 -10.01 7.25
CA GLY A 260 8.84 -8.66 7.73
C GLY A 260 8.15 -7.78 6.67
N ASN A 261 8.66 -7.83 5.44
CA ASN A 261 8.06 -7.09 4.31
C ASN A 261 6.73 -7.69 3.86
N LEU A 262 6.58 -9.02 3.94
CA LEU A 262 5.35 -9.74 3.59
C LEU A 262 4.23 -9.46 4.58
N LEU A 263 4.52 -9.35 5.89
CA LEU A 263 3.53 -8.94 6.90
C LEU A 263 2.91 -7.58 6.55
N GLY A 264 3.72 -6.64 6.05
CA GLY A 264 3.24 -5.34 5.57
C GLY A 264 2.31 -5.41 4.34
N GLN A 265 2.26 -6.54 3.63
CA GLN A 265 1.39 -6.77 2.47
C GLN A 265 0.24 -7.75 2.74
N GLN A 266 0.09 -8.21 3.99
CA GLN A 266 -0.95 -9.17 4.37
C GLN A 266 -2.37 -8.63 4.13
N GLY A 267 -2.59 -7.33 4.33
CA GLY A 267 -3.89 -6.69 4.06
C GLY A 267 -4.31 -6.80 2.59
N PHE A 268 -3.36 -6.71 1.67
CA PHE A 268 -3.59 -6.89 0.24
C PHE A 268 -4.03 -8.32 -0.07
N VAL A 269 -3.30 -9.32 0.44
CA VAL A 269 -3.62 -10.74 0.19
C VAL A 269 -4.96 -11.15 0.81
N LEU A 270 -5.32 -10.58 1.97
CA LEU A 270 -6.64 -10.81 2.57
C LEU A 270 -7.78 -10.25 1.72
N GLN A 271 -7.59 -9.12 1.03
CA GLN A 271 -8.57 -8.61 0.06
C GLN A 271 -8.72 -9.53 -1.16
N LEU A 272 -7.65 -10.19 -1.59
CA LEU A 272 -7.73 -11.18 -2.67
C LEU A 272 -8.45 -12.47 -2.23
N LEU A 273 -8.56 -12.73 -0.93
CA LEU A 273 -9.25 -13.91 -0.38
C LEU A 273 -10.72 -13.66 -0.03
N SER A 274 -11.13 -12.40 0.17
CA SER A 274 -12.54 -12.03 0.34
C SER A 274 -13.33 -12.16 -0.95
#